data_AF-A0A936T353-F1
#
_entry.id   AF-A0A936T353-F1
#
_cell.length_a   1.000
_cell.length_b   1.000
_cell.length_c   1.000
_cell.angle_alpha   90.00
_cell.angle_beta   90.00
_cell.angle_gamma   90.00
#
_symmetry.space_group_name_H-M   'P 1'
#
loop_
_entity.id
_entity.type
_entity.pdbx_description
1 polymer ?
#
loop_
_entity_poly.entity_id
_entity_poly.type
_entity_poly.pdbx_seq_one_letter_code
_entity_poly.pdbx_strand_id
1 'polypeptide(L)'
;MKISTRFLEMLRTIGHLWADLPLLVRLLKAWKQGNYRGLSVRTIASIAVSILYVLSPVDAIPDFIPGIGLIDDAAILALLLHSLAQDLSAFRVWEQNRNGV
;
A
#
# COMPACT_ATOMS: atom_id res chain seq x y z
N MET A 1 -3.17 -34.87 -0.82
CA MET A 1 -2.74 -33.61 -1.48
C MET A 1 -2.17 -32.70 -0.40
N LYS A 2 -0.84 -32.52 -0.31
CA LYS A 2 -0.21 -31.67 0.71
C LYS A 2 -0.14 -30.25 0.17
N ILE A 3 -1.06 -29.37 0.61
CA ILE A 3 -0.96 -27.95 0.31
C ILE A 3 0.30 -27.41 1.03
N SER A 4 1.20 -26.78 0.29
CA SER A 4 2.48 -26.27 0.80
C SER A 4 2.24 -25.15 1.81
N THR A 5 2.90 -25.19 2.96
CA THR A 5 2.85 -24.14 3.99
C THR A 5 3.24 -22.77 3.46
N ARG A 6 4.19 -22.72 2.51
CA ARG A 6 4.61 -21.50 1.81
C ARG A 6 3.47 -20.80 1.06
N PHE A 7 2.54 -21.58 0.49
CA PHE A 7 1.41 -21.01 -0.24
C PHE A 7 0.42 -20.33 0.72
N LEU A 8 0.21 -20.92 1.90
CA LEU A 8 -0.66 -20.32 2.93
C LEU A 8 -0.06 -19.05 3.52
N GLU A 9 1.26 -19.01 3.73
CA GLU A 9 1.96 -17.78 4.14
C GLU A 9 1.79 -16.67 3.10
N MET A 10 1.92 -16.98 1.82
CA MET A 10 1.68 -16.02 0.74
C MET A 10 0.24 -15.47 0.77
N LEU A 11 -0.77 -16.34 0.88
CA LEU A 11 -2.17 -15.91 0.96
C LEU A 11 -2.44 -15.03 2.18
N ARG A 12 -1.82 -15.35 3.32
CA ARG A 12 -1.93 -14.55 4.54
C ARG A 12 -1.31 -13.16 4.36
N THR A 13 -0.11 -13.08 3.78
CA THR A 13 0.55 -11.81 3.47
C THR A 13 -0.31 -10.96 2.55
N ILE A 14 -0.85 -11.55 1.47
CA ILE A 14 -1.77 -10.85 0.56
C ILE A 14 -3.00 -10.33 1.32
N GLY A 15 -3.61 -11.15 2.19
CA GLY A 15 -4.74 -10.75 3.02
C GLY A 15 -4.42 -9.57 3.95
N HIS A 16 -3.21 -9.51 4.52
CA HIS A 16 -2.78 -8.38 5.33
C HIS A 16 -2.65 -7.09 4.51
N LEU A 17 -2.09 -7.17 3.29
CA LEU A 17 -1.99 -6.01 2.38
C LEU A 17 -3.37 -5.43 2.03
N TRP A 18 -4.37 -6.29 1.81
CA TRP A 18 -5.75 -5.84 1.58
C TRP A 18 -6.35 -5.11 2.79
N ALA A 19 -6.04 -5.54 4.01
CA ALA A 19 -6.49 -4.89 5.24
C ALA A 19 -5.80 -3.53 5.49
N ASP A 20 -4.61 -3.33 4.93
CA ASP A 20 -3.82 -2.13 5.08
C ASP A 20 -4.22 -1.00 4.09
N LEU A 21 -4.88 -1.33 2.98
CA LEU A 21 -5.36 -0.34 2.01
C LEU A 21 -6.32 0.71 2.62
N PRO A 22 -7.39 0.35 3.35
CA PRO A 22 -8.25 1.34 4.01
C PRO A 22 -7.50 2.19 5.04
N LEU A 23 -6.50 1.59 5.72
CA LEU A 23 -5.68 2.29 6.71
C LEU A 23 -4.78 3.33 6.05
N LEU A 24 -4.17 2.99 4.90
CA LEU A 24 -3.39 3.91 4.09
C LEU A 24 -4.23 5.11 3.63
N VAL A 25 -5.45 4.88 3.17
CA VAL A 25 -6.37 5.96 2.75
C VAL A 25 -6.67 6.91 3.92
N ARG A 26 -6.93 6.37 5.12
CA ARG A 26 -7.18 7.17 6.33
C ARG A 26 -5.95 7.94 6.78
N LEU A 27 -4.78 7.31 6.72
CA LEU A 27 -3.48 7.92 6.99
C LEU A 27 -3.23 9.12 6.06
N LEU A 28 -3.45 8.94 4.76
CA LEU A 28 -3.29 10.03 3.78
C LEU A 28 -4.29 11.16 4.00
N LYS A 29 -5.53 10.83 4.35
CA LYS A 29 -6.55 11.83 4.70
C LYS A 29 -6.17 12.63 5.95
N ALA A 30 -5.73 11.95 7.01
CA ALA A 30 -5.29 12.59 8.25
C ALA A 30 -4.03 13.45 8.03
N TRP A 31 -3.11 12.99 7.18
CA TRP A 31 -1.92 13.74 6.78
C TRP A 31 -2.28 15.00 5.98
N LYS A 32 -3.14 14.87 4.96
CA LYS A 32 -3.62 16.01 4.15
C LYS A 32 -4.34 17.07 5.00
N GLN A 33 -5.09 16.64 6.01
CA GLN A 33 -5.77 17.53 6.96
C GLN A 33 -4.83 18.16 8.00
N GLY A 34 -3.56 17.73 8.06
CA GLY A 34 -2.59 18.18 9.05
C GLY A 34 -2.76 17.55 10.44
N ASN A 35 -3.73 16.66 10.63
CA ASN A 35 -4.00 15.98 11.90
C ASN A 35 -2.89 14.98 12.28
N TYR A 36 -2.24 14.39 11.28
CA TYR A 36 -1.14 13.43 11.46
C TYR A 36 0.08 13.84 10.64
N ARG A 37 1.22 14.08 11.29
CA ARG A 37 2.50 14.44 10.63
C ARG A 37 3.62 13.42 10.89
N GLY A 38 3.26 12.18 11.21
CA GLY A 38 4.22 11.11 11.47
C GLY A 38 4.94 10.60 10.22
N LEU A 39 4.53 11.00 9.02
CA LEU A 39 5.15 10.58 7.77
C LEU A 39 6.38 11.42 7.43
N SER A 40 7.44 10.74 7.01
CA SER A 40 8.60 11.40 6.42
C SER A 40 8.29 11.94 5.02
N VAL A 41 9.00 12.98 4.58
CA VAL A 41 8.92 13.50 3.21
C VAL A 41 9.23 12.41 2.17
N ARG A 42 10.18 11.53 2.48
CA ARG A 42 10.53 10.38 1.64
C ARG A 42 9.35 9.42 1.50
N THR A 43 8.64 9.13 2.58
CA THR A 43 7.45 8.27 2.57
C THR A 43 6.37 8.84 1.66
N ILE A 44 6.09 10.15 1.78
CA ILE A 44 5.09 10.84 0.95
C ILE A 44 5.50 10.82 -0.52
N ALA A 45 6.78 11.05 -0.81
CA ALA A 45 7.32 10.97 -2.16
C ALA A 45 7.16 9.55 -2.75
N SER A 46 7.48 8.50 -1.98
CA SER A 46 7.28 7.11 -2.42
C SER A 46 5.81 6.80 -2.72
N ILE A 47 4.89 7.22 -1.85
CA ILE A 47 3.45 7.05 -2.08
C ILE A 47 3.03 7.80 -3.35
N ALA A 48 3.48 9.03 -3.53
CA ALA A 48 3.16 9.83 -4.72
C ALA A 48 3.69 9.16 -6.00
N VAL A 49 4.94 8.69 -6.00
CA VAL A 49 5.53 7.97 -7.15
C VAL A 49 4.77 6.70 -7.46
N SER A 50 4.42 5.89 -6.46
CA SER A 50 3.66 4.65 -6.68
C SER A 50 2.23 4.92 -7.17
N ILE A 51 1.56 5.95 -6.64
CA ILE A 51 0.23 6.36 -7.14
C ILE A 51 0.32 6.90 -8.56
N LEU A 52 1.34 7.72 -8.86
CA LEU A 52 1.58 8.21 -10.20
C LEU A 52 1.88 7.05 -11.14
N TYR A 53 2.61 6.02 -10.74
CA TYR A 53 2.84 4.83 -11.57
C TYR A 53 1.52 4.11 -11.90
N VAL A 54 0.70 3.84 -10.87
CA VAL A 54 -0.60 3.14 -11.03
C VAL A 54 -1.63 3.97 -11.81
N LEU A 55 -1.63 5.30 -11.64
CA LEU A 55 -2.64 6.19 -12.23
C LEU A 55 -2.18 6.87 -13.52
N SER A 56 -0.88 6.90 -13.84
CA SER A 56 -0.35 7.53 -15.04
C SER A 56 -0.65 6.64 -16.24
N PRO A 57 -1.51 7.08 -17.16
CA PRO A 57 -1.69 6.40 -18.45
C PRO A 57 -0.54 6.74 -19.41
N VAL A 58 0.59 7.29 -18.97
CA VAL A 58 1.75 7.53 -19.85
C VAL A 58 2.43 6.22 -20.24
N ASP A 59 2.22 5.14 -19.48
CA ASP A 59 2.55 3.77 -19.92
C ASP A 59 1.45 3.14 -20.80
N ALA A 60 0.48 3.93 -21.26
CA ALA A 60 -0.32 3.61 -22.45
C ALA A 60 0.48 3.83 -23.75
N ILE A 61 1.81 3.59 -23.71
CA ILE A 61 2.53 3.16 -24.91
C ILE A 61 1.91 1.79 -25.23
N PRO A 62 1.13 1.69 -26.30
CA PRO A 62 0.24 0.55 -26.50
C PRO A 62 1.07 -0.65 -26.95
N ASP A 63 1.43 -1.54 -26.02
CA ASP A 63 2.00 -2.85 -26.34
C ASP A 63 1.15 -3.98 -25.73
N PHE A 64 -0.01 -4.21 -26.35
CA PHE A 64 -0.40 -5.45 -27.02
C PHE A 64 0.06 -6.85 -26.48
N ILE A 65 0.32 -7.06 -25.19
CA ILE A 65 0.50 -8.42 -24.63
C ILE A 65 -0.58 -8.72 -23.58
N PRO A 66 -1.65 -9.45 -23.95
CA PRO A 66 -2.67 -9.90 -23.01
C PRO A 66 -2.04 -10.77 -21.91
N GLY A 67 -2.11 -10.32 -20.65
CA GLY A 67 -1.84 -11.15 -19.47
C GLY A 67 -0.56 -10.86 -18.67
N ILE A 68 0.33 -9.95 -19.09
CA ILE A 68 1.62 -9.69 -18.40
C ILE A 68 1.65 -8.35 -17.64
N GLY A 69 1.03 -7.30 -18.17
CA GLY A 69 1.16 -5.93 -17.60
C GLY A 69 0.63 -5.75 -16.17
N LEU A 70 -0.37 -6.55 -15.74
CA LEU A 70 -1.01 -6.38 -14.42
C LEU A 70 -0.15 -6.85 -13.24
N ILE A 71 0.86 -7.68 -13.48
CA ILE A 71 1.68 -8.28 -12.42
C ILE A 71 2.66 -7.26 -11.85
N ASP A 72 3.17 -6.35 -12.69
CA ASP A 72 4.17 -5.35 -12.29
C ASP A 72 3.56 -4.26 -11.38
N ASP A 73 2.36 -3.78 -11.71
CA ASP A 73 1.60 -2.84 -10.86
C ASP A 73 1.32 -3.42 -9.46
N ALA A 74 0.90 -4.69 -9.41
CA ALA A 74 0.63 -5.38 -8.16
C ALA A 74 1.91 -5.57 -7.32
N ALA A 75 3.05 -5.81 -7.96
CA ALA A 75 4.34 -5.90 -7.30
C ALA A 75 4.77 -4.55 -6.70
N ILE A 76 4.62 -3.45 -7.44
CA ILE A 76 4.95 -2.11 -6.96
C ILE A 76 4.04 -1.70 -5.80
N LEU A 77 2.74 -1.98 -5.89
CA LEU A 77 1.81 -1.72 -4.79
C LEU A 77 2.13 -2.55 -3.55
N ALA A 78 2.48 -3.84 -3.72
CA ALA A 78 2.89 -4.70 -2.62
C ALA A 78 4.18 -4.21 -1.96
N LEU A 79 5.18 -3.78 -2.74
CA LEU A 79 6.42 -3.19 -2.23
C LEU A 79 6.18 -1.88 -1.48
N LEU A 80 5.30 -1.02 -2.00
CA LEU A 80 4.89 0.20 -1.31
C LEU A 80 4.28 -0.14 0.04
N LEU A 81 3.24 -0.97 0.08
CA LEU A 81 2.56 -1.35 1.32
C LEU A 81 3.50 -2.02 2.33
N HIS A 82 4.42 -2.87 1.84
CA HIS A 82 5.46 -3.45 2.68
C HIS A 82 6.38 -2.38 3.29
N SER A 83 6.82 -1.39 2.49
CA SER A 83 7.64 -0.28 2.98
C SER A 83 6.91 0.61 3.99
N LEU A 84 5.58 0.68 3.89
CA LEU A 84 4.72 1.46 4.77
C LEU A 84 4.26 0.71 6.02
N ALA A 85 4.60 -0.57 6.18
CA ALA A 85 4.10 -1.38 7.29
C ALA A 85 4.34 -0.73 8.66
N GLN A 86 5.52 -0.14 8.86
CA GLN A 86 5.85 0.60 10.08
C GLN A 86 5.02 1.88 10.22
N ASP A 87 4.94 2.69 9.18
CA ASP A 87 4.14 3.93 9.17
C ASP A 87 2.65 3.65 9.43
N LEU A 88 2.10 2.59 8.84
CA LEU A 88 0.73 2.13 9.04
C LEU A 88 0.50 1.64 10.46
N SER A 89 1.44 0.88 11.04
CA SER A 89 1.34 0.45 12.44
C SER A 89 1.36 1.64 13.40
N ALA A 90 2.24 2.61 13.18
CA ALA A 90 2.33 3.84 13.98
C ALA A 90 1.05 4.67 13.86
N PHE A 91 0.52 4.81 12.64
CA PHE A 91 -0.75 5.49 12.41
C PHE A 91 -1.93 4.77 13.09
N ARG A 92 -1.99 3.43 13.02
CA ARG A 92 -3.04 2.64 13.66
C ARG A 92 -3.09 2.88 15.17
N VAL A 93 -1.93 2.88 15.83
CA VAL A 93 -1.83 3.16 17.27
C VAL A 93 -2.26 4.60 17.58
N TRP A 94 -1.77 5.57 16.81
CA TRP A 94 -2.17 6.97 16.97
C TRP A 94 -3.68 7.17 16.83
N GLU A 95 -4.28 6.51 15.84
CA GLU A 95 -5.71 6.62 15.54
C GLU A 95 -6.58 5.95 16.61
N GLN A 96 -6.15 4.80 17.13
CA GLN A 96 -6.81 4.14 18.27
C GLN A 96 -6.78 5.02 19.52
N ASN A 97 -5.64 5.64 19.82
CA ASN A 97 -5.51 6.56 20.96
C ASN A 97 -6.39 7.81 20.81
N ARG A 98 -6.66 8.25 19.57
CA ARG A 98 -7.52 9.40 19.29
C ARG A 98 -9.01 9.06 19.36
N ASN A 99 -9.38 7.84 18.99
CA ASN A 99 -10.78 7.36 19.02
C ASN A 99 -11.16 6.73 20.36
N GLY A 100 -10.20 6.49 21.25
CA GLY A 100 -10.38 5.96 22.61
C GLY A 100 -10.67 7.01 23.67
N VAL A 101 -11.21 8.18 23.28
CA VAL A 101 -11.74 9.23 24.16
C VAL A 101 -13.22 9.42 23.87
#